data_AF-A0A349TC53-F1
#
_entry.id   AF-A0A349TC53-F1
#
_cell.length_a   1.000
_cell.length_b   1.000
_cell.length_c   1.000
_cell.angle_alpha   90.00
_cell.angle_beta   90.00
_cell.angle_gamma   90.00
#
_symmetry.space_group_name_H-M   'P 1'
#
loop_
_entity.id
_entity.type
_entity.pdbx_description
1 polymer ?
#
loop_
_entity_poly.entity_id
_entity_poly.type
_entity_poly.pdbx_seq_one_letter_code
_entity_poly.pdbx_strand_id
1 'polypeptide(L)'
;MRAEGQANIDRINAALDLVRQSLNWDEALRRLDELNARVQDPSLWDNPKEAQAISREQKQLETAVNTVREISSEMEDAIEFIDMGEAEVEEDIVLDGLASLQKLADRADADKVQALLSGEADGNDTYLEIHAGAGGTE
;
A
#
# COMPACT_ATOMS: atom_id res chain seq x y z
N MET A 1 25.26 4.92 -2.09
CA MET A 1 24.08 4.57 -2.89
C MET A 1 24.21 5.04 -4.35
N ARG A 2 23.96 4.13 -5.29
CA ARG A 2 23.92 4.41 -6.75
C ARG A 2 22.63 5.13 -7.16
N ALA A 3 22.71 5.87 -8.26
CA ALA A 3 21.57 6.61 -8.81
C ALA A 3 20.34 5.71 -9.11
N GLU A 4 20.57 4.47 -9.54
CA GLU A 4 19.52 3.48 -9.82
C GLU A 4 18.78 3.04 -8.54
N GLY A 5 19.50 2.86 -7.43
CA GLY A 5 18.91 2.53 -6.13
C GLY A 5 18.03 3.65 -5.62
N GLN A 6 18.51 4.90 -5.69
CA GLN A 6 17.73 6.07 -5.29
C GLN A 6 16.45 6.21 -6.13
N ALA A 7 16.53 6.01 -7.45
CA ALA A 7 15.36 6.09 -8.32
C ALA A 7 14.28 5.07 -7.96
N ASN A 8 14.66 3.85 -7.58
CA ASN A 8 13.73 2.82 -7.13
C ASN A 8 13.10 3.16 -5.77
N ILE A 9 13.88 3.70 -4.83
CA ILE A 9 13.38 4.17 -3.53
C ILE A 9 12.36 5.29 -3.71
N ASP A 10 12.66 6.28 -4.56
CA ASP A 10 11.75 7.39 -4.84
C ASP A 10 10.44 6.89 -5.46
N ARG A 11 10.52 5.89 -6.35
CA ARG A 11 9.35 5.25 -6.96
C ARG A 11 8.50 4.48 -5.94
N ILE A 12 9.13 3.72 -5.03
CA ILE A 12 8.44 3.03 -3.94
C ILE A 12 7.76 4.04 -3.01
N ASN A 13 8.46 5.08 -2.57
CA ASN A 13 7.91 6.12 -1.70
C ASN A 13 6.72 6.83 -2.35
N ALA A 14 6.82 7.20 -3.63
CA ALA A 14 5.71 7.81 -4.35
C ALA A 14 4.48 6.88 -4.43
N ALA A 15 4.70 5.56 -4.61
CA ALA A 15 3.62 4.59 -4.60
C ALA A 15 2.95 4.48 -3.22
N LEU A 16 3.75 4.37 -2.16
CA LEU A 16 3.26 4.29 -0.78
C LEU A 16 2.51 5.54 -0.34
N ASP A 17 3.00 6.72 -0.71
CA ASP A 17 2.36 8.00 -0.35
C ASP A 17 0.98 8.14 -0.98
N LEU A 18 0.82 7.69 -2.23
CA LEU A 18 -0.50 7.67 -2.88
C LEU A 18 -1.48 6.74 -2.15
N VAL A 19 -1.02 5.55 -1.73
CA VAL A 19 -1.85 4.61 -0.96
C VAL A 19 -2.21 5.17 0.41
N ARG A 20 -1.24 5.79 1.11
CA ARG A 20 -1.48 6.44 2.41
C ARG A 20 -2.50 7.58 2.28
N GLN A 21 -2.43 8.36 1.21
CA GLN A 21 -3.40 9.42 0.94
C GLN A 21 -4.79 8.86 0.65
N SER A 22 -4.91 7.82 -0.19
CA SER A 22 -6.22 7.24 -0.51
C SER A 22 -6.90 6.61 0.71
N LEU A 23 -6.12 6.07 1.65
CA LEU A 23 -6.62 5.50 2.89
C LEU A 23 -6.98 6.54 3.97
N ASN A 24 -6.61 7.81 3.80
CA ASN A 24 -6.53 8.78 4.91
C ASN A 24 -5.77 8.19 6.11
N TRP A 25 -4.49 7.86 5.89
CA TRP A 25 -3.65 7.03 6.77
C TRP A 25 -3.86 7.21 8.29
N ASP A 26 -3.84 8.43 8.81
CA ASP A 26 -3.98 8.68 10.26
C ASP A 26 -5.37 8.29 10.79
N GLU A 27 -6.41 8.48 9.98
CA GLU A 27 -7.77 8.08 10.29
C GLU A 27 -7.92 6.56 10.17
N ALA A 28 -7.33 5.96 9.13
CA ALA A 28 -7.29 4.52 8.95
C ALA A 28 -6.63 3.81 10.14
N LEU A 29 -5.52 4.32 10.64
CA LEU A 29 -4.85 3.75 11.82
C LEU A 29 -5.73 3.84 13.07
N ARG A 30 -6.33 5.01 13.33
CA ARG A 30 -7.25 5.20 14.47
C ARG A 30 -8.47 4.27 14.36
N ARG A 31 -9.05 4.17 13.17
CA ARG A 31 -10.20 3.30 12.91
C ARG A 31 -9.84 1.83 13.09
N LEU A 32 -8.65 1.40 12.65
CA LEU A 32 -8.18 0.04 12.85
C LEU A 32 -8.02 -0.28 14.34
N ASP A 33 -7.48 0.64 15.14
CA ASP A 33 -7.36 0.48 16.60
C ASP A 33 -8.74 0.37 17.28
N GLU A 34 -9.71 1.19 16.87
CA GLU A 34 -11.10 1.09 17.35
C GLU A 34 -11.73 -0.27 17.02
N LEU A 35 -11.56 -0.73 15.77
CA LEU A 35 -12.09 -2.02 15.32
C LEU A 35 -11.43 -3.18 16.07
N ASN A 36 -10.11 -3.11 16.31
CA ASN A 36 -9.38 -4.08 17.12
C ASN A 36 -9.94 -4.15 18.54
N ALA A 37 -10.17 -3.00 19.19
CA ALA A 37 -10.77 -2.95 20.52
C ALA A 37 -12.20 -3.52 20.53
N ARG A 38 -12.99 -3.23 19.50
CA ARG A 38 -14.37 -3.70 19.38
C ARG A 38 -14.45 -5.21 19.16
N VAL A 39 -13.52 -5.80 18.40
CA VAL A 39 -13.45 -7.26 18.19
C VAL A 39 -13.05 -8.02 19.46
N GLN A 40 -12.28 -7.38 20.35
CA GLN A 40 -11.94 -7.94 21.66
C GLN A 40 -13.09 -7.90 22.67
N ASP A 41 -14.14 -7.09 22.43
CA ASP A 41 -15.32 -7.01 23.27
C ASP A 41 -16.20 -8.27 23.09
N PRO A 42 -16.41 -9.08 24.15
CA PRO A 42 -17.24 -10.28 24.07
C PRO A 42 -18.69 -9.99 23.65
N SER A 43 -19.22 -8.80 23.94
CA SER A 43 -20.59 -8.42 23.62
C SER A 43 -20.85 -8.25 22.12
N LEU A 44 -19.80 -8.05 21.32
CA LEU A 44 -19.93 -8.03 19.86
C LEU A 44 -20.47 -9.35 19.32
N TRP A 45 -20.09 -10.46 19.94
CA TRP A 45 -20.45 -11.81 19.51
C TRP A 45 -21.90 -12.18 19.82
N ASP A 46 -22.61 -11.36 20.60
CA ASP A 46 -24.05 -11.49 20.83
C ASP A 46 -24.87 -11.14 19.57
N ASN A 47 -24.30 -10.38 18.64
CA ASN A 47 -24.90 -10.02 17.35
C ASN A 47 -24.03 -10.48 16.17
N PRO A 48 -24.25 -11.71 15.64
CA PRO A 48 -23.42 -12.28 14.58
C PRO A 48 -23.34 -11.43 13.31
N LYS A 49 -24.39 -10.66 12.97
CA LYS A 49 -24.38 -9.79 11.78
C LYS A 49 -23.45 -8.59 11.95
N GLU A 50 -23.48 -7.97 13.14
CA GLU A 50 -22.61 -6.85 13.48
C GLU A 50 -21.15 -7.32 13.59
N ALA A 51 -20.91 -8.46 14.25
CA ALA A 51 -19.60 -9.08 14.32
C ALA A 51 -19.00 -9.34 12.93
N GLN A 52 -19.79 -9.92 12.01
CA GLN A 52 -19.33 -10.19 10.64
C GLN A 52 -18.99 -8.90 9.88
N ALA A 53 -19.79 -7.85 10.03
CA ALA A 53 -19.53 -6.57 9.37
C ALA A 53 -18.24 -5.92 9.89
N ILE A 54 -18.09 -5.84 11.23
CA ILE A 54 -16.92 -5.26 11.89
C ILE A 54 -15.65 -6.05 11.58
N SER A 55 -15.69 -7.39 11.65
CA SER A 55 -14.52 -8.21 11.30
C SER A 55 -14.13 -8.09 9.82
N ARG A 56 -15.10 -7.88 8.91
CA ARG A 56 -14.80 -7.65 7.49
C ARG A 56 -14.12 -6.30 7.29
N GLU A 57 -14.65 -5.24 7.90
CA GLU A 57 -14.06 -3.89 7.85
C GLU A 57 -12.64 -3.89 8.43
N GLN A 58 -12.47 -4.49 9.62
CA GLN A 58 -11.17 -4.65 10.28
C GLN A 58 -10.18 -5.34 9.35
N LYS A 59 -10.55 -6.49 8.79
CA LYS A 59 -9.64 -7.26 7.93
C LYS A 59 -9.23 -6.51 6.68
N GLN A 60 -10.16 -5.78 6.05
CA GLN A 60 -9.86 -4.97 4.87
C GLN A 60 -8.85 -3.86 5.21
N LEU A 61 -9.10 -3.13 6.29
CA LEU A 61 -8.25 -2.04 6.72
C LEU A 61 -6.87 -2.52 7.21
N GLU A 62 -6.85 -3.61 7.97
CA GLU A 62 -5.64 -4.28 8.43
C GLU A 62 -4.78 -4.74 7.26
N THR A 63 -5.37 -5.36 6.24
CA THR A 63 -4.65 -5.82 5.04
C THR A 63 -3.96 -4.63 4.36
N ALA A 64 -4.70 -3.54 4.12
CA ALA A 64 -4.15 -2.36 3.45
C ALA A 64 -3.03 -1.69 4.25
N VAL A 65 -3.21 -1.56 5.57
CA VAL A 65 -2.19 -0.99 6.48
C VAL A 65 -0.94 -1.87 6.52
N ASN A 66 -1.10 -3.19 6.60
CA ASN A 66 0.02 -4.12 6.66
C ASN A 66 0.81 -4.13 5.35
N THR A 67 0.16 -4.10 4.19
CA THR A 67 0.87 -4.00 2.89
C THR A 67 1.77 -2.76 2.83
N VAL A 68 1.29 -1.60 3.30
CA VAL A 68 2.11 -0.38 3.35
C VAL A 68 3.30 -0.54 4.28
N ARG A 69 3.10 -1.16 5.46
CA ARG A 69 4.17 -1.40 6.44
C ARG A 69 5.21 -2.40 5.93
N GLU A 70 4.76 -3.50 5.32
CA GLU A 70 5.62 -4.55 4.77
C GLU A 70 6.51 -4.01 3.65
N ILE A 71 5.95 -3.29 2.68
CA ILE A 71 6.74 -2.66 1.61
C ILE A 71 7.74 -1.63 2.19
N SER A 72 7.32 -0.84 3.20
CA SER A 72 8.22 0.13 3.84
C SER A 72 9.40 -0.58 4.52
N SER A 73 9.14 -1.65 5.27
CA SER A 73 10.17 -2.43 5.96
C SER A 73 11.11 -3.12 4.96
N GLU A 74 10.58 -3.78 3.93
CA GLU A 74 11.41 -4.43 2.90
C GLU A 74 12.30 -3.44 2.15
N MET A 75 11.83 -2.20 1.97
CA MET A 75 12.63 -1.13 1.37
C MET A 75 13.78 -0.73 2.29
N GLU A 76 13.52 -0.53 3.59
CA GLU A 76 14.54 -0.21 4.59
C GLU A 76 15.59 -1.33 4.70
N ASP A 77 15.15 -2.59 4.75
CA ASP A 77 16.04 -3.76 4.79
C ASP A 77 16.93 -3.83 3.54
N ALA A 78 16.37 -3.56 2.35
CA ALA A 78 17.12 -3.55 1.10
C ALA A 78 18.13 -2.39 1.02
N ILE A 79 17.80 -1.23 1.60
CA ILE A 79 18.72 -0.10 1.72
C ILE A 79 19.89 -0.49 2.63
N GLU A 80 19.61 -1.05 3.81
CA GLU A 80 20.66 -1.49 4.75
C GLU A 80 21.57 -2.54 4.09
N PHE A 81 20.99 -3.50 3.36
CA PHE A 81 21.76 -4.53 2.67
C PHE A 81 22.71 -3.95 1.60
N ILE A 82 22.27 -2.94 0.84
CA ILE A 82 23.12 -2.23 -0.12
C ILE A 82 24.23 -1.47 0.60
N ASP A 83 23.91 -0.76 1.68
CA ASP A 83 24.88 0.03 2.44
C ASP A 83 25.96 -0.87 3.07
N MET A 84 25.60 -2.08 3.51
CA MET A 84 26.57 -3.09 3.95
C MET A 84 27.52 -3.51 2.82
N GLY A 85 26.99 -3.82 1.64
CA GLY A 85 27.79 -4.18 0.46
C GLY A 85 28.73 -3.05 0.02
N GLU A 86 28.27 -1.80 0.09
CA GLU A 86 29.11 -0.63 -0.20
C GLU A 86 30.23 -0.45 0.85
N ALA A 87 29.94 -0.71 2.14
CA ALA A 87 30.91 -0.61 3.22
C ALA A 87 32.00 -1.71 3.14
N GLU A 88 31.63 -2.92 2.74
CA GLU A 88 32.55 -4.05 2.58
C GLU A 88 33.23 -4.09 1.20
N VAL A 89 32.87 -3.17 0.29
CA VAL A 89 33.38 -3.10 -1.10
C VAL A 89 33.07 -4.40 -1.87
N GLU A 90 31.93 -5.03 -1.55
CA GLU A 90 31.45 -6.25 -2.19
C GLU A 90 30.39 -5.92 -3.25
N GLU A 91 30.87 -5.77 -4.49
CA GLU A 91 30.06 -5.35 -5.64
C GLU A 91 28.86 -6.26 -5.89
N ASP A 92 29.03 -7.58 -5.72
CA ASP A 92 27.97 -8.56 -5.97
C ASP A 92 26.79 -8.38 -5.00
N ILE A 93 27.07 -8.07 -3.72
CA ILE A 93 26.03 -7.75 -2.72
C ILE A 93 25.26 -6.49 -3.11
N VAL A 94 25.97 -5.45 -3.56
CA VAL A 94 25.33 -4.20 -4.01
C VAL A 94 24.39 -4.47 -5.19
N LEU A 95 24.81 -5.29 -6.16
CA LEU A 95 24.00 -5.64 -7.32
C LEU A 95 22.75 -6.45 -6.94
N ASP A 96 22.88 -7.41 -6.02
CA ASP A 96 21.74 -8.19 -5.52
C ASP A 96 20.74 -7.34 -4.73
N GLY A 97 21.23 -6.39 -3.93
CA GLY A 97 20.40 -5.42 -3.23
C GLY A 97 19.61 -4.52 -4.19
N LEU A 98 20.28 -4.01 -5.24
CA LEU A 98 19.63 -3.20 -6.28
C LEU A 98 18.57 -3.99 -7.05
N ALA A 99 18.84 -5.26 -7.36
CA ALA A 99 17.86 -6.14 -8.00
C ALA A 99 16.64 -6.39 -7.10
N SER A 100 16.84 -6.48 -5.79
CA SER A 100 15.76 -6.60 -4.80
C SER A 100 14.91 -5.32 -4.74
N LEU A 101 15.54 -4.13 -4.68
CA LEU A 101 14.83 -2.85 -4.75
C LEU A 101 14.00 -2.70 -6.03
N GLN A 102 14.55 -3.11 -7.18
CA GLN A 102 13.81 -3.05 -8.45
C GLN A 102 12.54 -3.91 -8.40
N LYS A 103 12.64 -5.15 -7.91
CA LYS A 103 11.49 -6.04 -7.75
C LYS A 103 10.46 -5.46 -6.78
N LEU A 104 10.93 -4.86 -5.69
CA LEU A 104 10.06 -4.22 -4.71
C LEU A 104 9.33 -3.00 -5.31
N ALA A 105 10.00 -2.21 -6.15
CA ALA A 105 9.38 -1.08 -6.85
C ALA A 105 8.27 -1.54 -7.79
N ASP A 106 8.48 -2.63 -8.54
CA ASP A 106 7.47 -3.17 -9.44
C ASP A 106 6.28 -3.77 -8.66
N ARG A 107 6.54 -4.42 -7.51
CA ARG A 107 5.49 -4.89 -6.60
C ARG A 107 4.69 -3.73 -6.00
N ALA A 108 5.36 -2.70 -5.49
CA ALA A 108 4.72 -1.52 -4.91
C ALA A 108 3.81 -0.80 -5.91
N ASP A 109 4.19 -0.75 -7.19
CA ASP A 109 3.34 -0.20 -8.23
C ASP A 109 2.07 -1.02 -8.50
N ALA A 110 2.18 -2.36 -8.46
CA ALA A 110 1.02 -3.24 -8.60
C ALA A 110 0.07 -3.14 -7.41
N ASP A 111 0.63 -3.17 -6.19
CA ASP A 111 -0.13 -3.09 -4.93
C ASP A 111 -0.81 -1.73 -4.79
N LYS A 112 -0.16 -0.65 -5.25
CA LYS A 112 -0.78 0.68 -5.33
C LYS A 112 -2.06 0.65 -6.15
N VAL A 113 -2.05 0.03 -7.33
CA VAL A 113 -3.25 -0.06 -8.18
C VAL A 113 -4.35 -0.83 -7.46
N GLN A 114 -4.02 -1.94 -6.80
CA GLN A 114 -5.00 -2.71 -6.03
C GLN A 114 -5.57 -1.92 -4.84
N ALA A 115 -4.73 -1.20 -4.11
CA ALA A 115 -5.16 -0.39 -2.98
C ALA A 115 -6.08 0.77 -3.41
N LEU A 116 -5.80 1.40 -4.56
CA LEU A 116 -6.65 2.46 -5.12
C LEU A 116 -8.00 1.94 -5.66
N LEU A 117 -8.09 0.66 -6.02
CA LEU A 117 -9.30 0.01 -6.55
C LEU A 117 -10.04 -0.83 -5.49
N SER A 118 -10.02 -0.38 -4.23
CA SER A 118 -10.59 -1.11 -3.09
C SER A 118 -12.02 -0.66 -2.70
N GLY A 119 -12.61 0.27 -3.45
CA GLY A 119 -13.97 0.74 -3.26
C GLY A 119 -15.03 -0.32 -3.56
N GLU A 120 -16.21 -0.19 -2.95
CA GLU A 120 -17.31 -1.16 -3.07
C GLU A 120 -17.74 -1.41 -4.53
N ALA A 121 -17.61 -0.39 -5.39
CA ALA A 121 -18.01 -0.44 -6.79
C ALA A 121 -16.85 -0.65 -7.77
N ASP A 122 -15.59 -0.70 -7.31
CA ASP A 122 -14.41 -0.71 -8.20
C ASP A 122 -14.26 -2.03 -8.97
N GLY A 123 -14.90 -3.10 -8.50
CA GLY A 123 -14.98 -4.38 -9.20
C GLY A 123 -16.08 -4.47 -10.27
N ASN A 124 -16.89 -3.43 -10.45
CA ASN A 124 -18.00 -3.42 -11.42
C ASN A 124 -17.56 -2.86 -12.78
N ASP A 125 -18.19 -3.35 -13.85
CA ASP A 125 -18.04 -2.74 -15.18
C ASP A 125 -18.58 -1.30 -15.18
N THR A 126 -17.87 -0.38 -15.82
CA THR A 126 -18.23 1.04 -15.89
C THR A 126 -18.90 1.38 -17.22
N TYR A 127 -20.00 2.13 -17.15
CA TYR A 127 -20.57 2.85 -18.29
C TYR A 127 -20.02 4.27 -18.34
N LEU A 128 -19.22 4.58 -19.35
CA LEU A 128 -18.67 5.92 -19.58
C LEU A 128 -19.55 6.66 -20.59
N GLU A 129 -20.27 7.69 -20.15
CA GLU A 129 -21.03 8.58 -21.03
C GLU A 129 -20.31 9.94 -21.11
N ILE A 130 -19.88 10.32 -22.32
CA ILE A 130 -19.20 11.59 -22.56
C ILE A 130 -20.21 12.56 -23.16
N HIS A 131 -20.62 13.55 -22.37
CA HIS A 131 -21.41 14.67 -22.86
C HIS A 131 -20.48 15.77 -23.34
N ALA A 132 -20.48 16.05 -24.64
CA ALA A 132 -19.89 17.28 -25.15
C ALA A 132 -20.66 18.45 -24.51
N GLY A 133 -20.00 19.20 -23.63
CA GLY A 133 -20.60 20.40 -23.03
C GLY A 133 -21.02 21.41 -24.11
N ALA A 134 -21.59 22.54 -23.69
CA ALA A 134 -21.96 23.61 -24.60
C ALA A 134 -20.72 24.33 -25.18
N GLY A 135 -20.01 23.67 -26.10
CA GLY A 135 -18.85 24.18 -26.80
C GLY A 135 -18.76 23.46 -28.14
N GLY A 136 -19.21 24.12 -29.20
CA GLY A 136 -19.16 23.58 -30.55
C GLY A 136 -17.72 23.51 -31.09
N THR A 137 -17.44 22.44 -31.82
CA THR A 137 -16.29 22.19 -32.73
C THR A 137 -15.03 23.01 -32.48
N GLU A 138 -14.14 22.48 -31.64
CA GLU A 138 -12.68 22.66 -31.73
C GLU A 138 -12.00 21.29 -31.81
#